data_AF-A0A2K8V7Z5-F1
#
_entry.id   AF-A0A2K8V7Z5-F1
#
_cell.length_a   1.000
_cell.length_b   1.000
_cell.length_c   1.000
_cell.angle_alpha   90.00
_cell.angle_beta   90.00
_cell.angle_gamma   90.00
#
_symmetry.space_group_name_H-M   'P 1'
#
loop_
_entity.id
_entity.type
_entity.pdbx_description
1 polymer ?
#
loop_
_entity_poly.entity_id
_entity_poly.type
_entity_poly.pdbx_seq_one_letter_code
_entity_poly.pdbx_strand_id
1 'polypeptide(L)'
;MGFGGPVSAMISSLKNNKRERKSTFKKMKNHSSHSDSTNHLIFKNSATKEDLLLIKKKIRLENKRKLLTNGIGISLIALGITYFLIRLKF
;
A
#
# COMPACT_ATOMS: atom_id res chain seq x y z
N MET A 1 -31.39 43.35 -15.87
CA MET A 1 -29.97 42.92 -15.91
C MET A 1 -29.85 41.65 -15.08
N GLY A 2 -29.90 40.48 -15.73
CA GLY A 2 -30.00 39.19 -15.04
C GLY A 2 -28.64 38.64 -14.60
N PHE A 3 -28.63 37.94 -13.47
CA PHE A 3 -27.48 37.24 -12.86
C PHE A 3 -26.69 36.29 -13.78
N GLY A 4 -27.20 35.97 -14.99
CA GLY A 4 -26.59 35.00 -15.91
C GLY A 4 -25.32 35.48 -16.61
N GLY A 5 -25.16 36.78 -16.88
CA GLY A 5 -23.97 37.32 -17.58
C GLY A 5 -22.67 37.20 -16.75
N PRO A 6 -22.64 37.71 -15.51
CA PRO A 6 -21.45 37.64 -14.66
C PRO A 6 -21.06 36.19 -14.30
N VAL A 7 -22.05 35.33 -14.05
CA VAL A 7 -21.83 33.91 -13.73
C VAL A 7 -21.29 33.16 -14.95
N SER A 8 -21.81 33.43 -16.15
CA SER A 8 -21.30 32.81 -17.38
C SER A 8 -19.85 33.23 -17.66
N ALA A 9 -19.51 34.50 -17.43
CA ALA A 9 -18.12 34.98 -17.54
C ALA A 9 -17.19 34.28 -16.53
N MET A 10 -17.65 34.10 -15.29
CA MET A 10 -16.91 33.37 -14.25
C MET A 10 -16.71 31.89 -14.62
N ILE A 11 -17.75 31.21 -15.09
CA ILE A 11 -17.67 29.81 -15.55
C ILE A 11 -16.69 29.68 -16.73
N SER A 12 -16.74 30.60 -17.68
CA SER A 12 -15.83 30.62 -18.83
C SER A 12 -14.37 30.82 -18.39
N SER A 13 -14.12 31.78 -17.49
CA SER A 13 -12.78 32.01 -16.92
C SER A 13 -12.25 30.79 -16.16
N LEU A 14 -13.09 30.14 -15.35
CA LEU A 14 -12.73 28.90 -14.65
C LEU A 14 -12.44 27.74 -15.61
N LYS A 15 -13.19 27.60 -16.71
CA LYS A 15 -12.95 26.57 -17.71
C LYS A 15 -11.65 26.82 -18.49
N ASN A 16 -11.37 28.08 -18.84
CA ASN A 16 -10.17 28.46 -19.59
C ASN A 16 -8.89 28.34 -18.74
N ASN A 17 -8.96 28.63 -17.44
CA ASN A 17 -7.83 28.45 -16.51
C ASN A 17 -7.70 27.02 -15.96
N LYS A 18 -8.60 26.10 -16.31
CA LYS A 18 -8.53 24.72 -15.80
C LYS A 18 -7.42 23.95 -16.50
N ARG A 19 -6.35 23.63 -15.76
CA ARG A 19 -5.28 22.74 -16.22
C ARG A 19 -5.82 21.36 -16.63
N GLU A 20 -5.44 20.87 -17.81
CA GLU A 20 -5.68 19.48 -18.20
C GLU A 20 -5.00 18.52 -17.20
N ARG A 21 -5.81 17.77 -16.44
CA ARG A 21 -5.31 16.69 -15.59
C ARG A 21 -5.06 15.46 -16.45
N LYS A 22 -3.80 15.24 -16.83
CA LYS A 22 -3.40 13.97 -17.48
C LYS A 22 -3.60 12.81 -16.49
N SER A 23 -4.38 11.81 -16.91
CA SER A 23 -4.54 10.54 -16.21
C SER A 23 -3.18 9.88 -15.97
N THR A 24 -3.06 9.09 -14.90
CA THR A 24 -1.86 8.32 -14.55
C THR A 24 -1.38 7.47 -15.73
N PHE A 25 -2.31 6.84 -16.46
CA PHE A 25 -1.99 6.07 -17.67
C PHE A 25 -1.39 6.94 -18.80
N LYS A 26 -1.90 8.16 -18.99
CA LYS A 26 -1.38 9.13 -19.99
C LYS A 26 0.01 9.67 -19.59
N LYS A 27 0.29 9.75 -18.29
CA LYS A 27 1.64 10.08 -17.78
C LYS A 27 2.61 8.92 -17.99
N MET A 28 2.20 7.70 -17.65
CA MET A 28 3.04 6.50 -17.82
C MET A 28 3.41 6.24 -19.27
N LYS A 29 2.50 6.47 -20.23
CA LYS A 29 2.76 6.32 -21.67
C LYS A 29 3.96 7.17 -22.16
N ASN A 30 4.18 8.34 -21.57
CA ASN A 30 5.30 9.21 -21.92
C ASN A 30 6.62 8.79 -21.26
N HIS A 31 6.56 7.93 -20.23
CA HIS A 31 7.73 7.40 -19.53
C HIS A 31 8.07 5.96 -19.96
N SER A 32 7.12 5.21 -20.52
CA SER A 32 7.32 3.85 -21.01
C SER A 32 8.01 3.78 -22.38
N SER A 33 8.09 4.88 -23.14
CA SER A 33 8.77 4.88 -24.45
C SER A 33 10.30 4.97 -24.38
N HIS A 34 10.90 5.03 -23.18
CA HIS A 34 12.35 5.09 -22.99
C HIS A 34 12.98 3.78 -22.49
N SER A 35 12.29 2.63 -22.55
CA SER A 35 12.83 1.41 -21.94
C SER A 35 12.66 0.11 -22.73
N ASP A 36 12.59 0.15 -24.06
CA ASP A 36 12.49 -1.11 -24.83
C ASP A 36 13.82 -1.60 -25.42
N SER A 37 14.93 -0.86 -25.30
CA SER A 37 16.23 -1.31 -25.82
C SER A 37 17.45 -1.13 -24.90
N THR A 38 17.36 -0.39 -23.80
CA THR A 38 18.52 -0.11 -22.92
C THR A 38 18.29 -0.38 -21.45
N ASN A 39 17.05 -0.67 -21.04
CA ASN A 39 16.71 -0.94 -19.64
C ASN A 39 16.44 -2.43 -19.43
N HIS A 40 17.41 -3.25 -19.83
CA HIS A 40 17.44 -4.63 -19.37
C HIS A 40 17.65 -4.59 -17.86
N LEU A 41 16.58 -4.83 -17.10
CA LEU A 41 16.66 -5.17 -15.69
C LEU A 41 17.45 -6.48 -15.60
N ILE A 42 18.78 -6.37 -15.60
CA ILE A 42 19.69 -7.49 -15.44
C ILE A 42 19.61 -7.86 -13.97
N PHE A 43 18.75 -8.83 -13.66
CA PHE A 43 18.76 -9.48 -12.36
C PHE A 43 20.07 -10.29 -12.27
N LYS A 44 21.12 -9.66 -11.74
CA LYS A 44 22.46 -10.25 -11.58
C LYS A 44 22.43 -11.59 -10.85
N ASN A 45 21.46 -11.77 -9.96
CA ASN A 45 21.25 -12.99 -9.21
C ASN A 45 19.85 -13.55 -9.51
N SER A 46 19.80 -14.66 -10.23
CA SER A 46 18.65 -15.55 -10.27
C SER A 46 18.72 -16.46 -9.04
N ALA A 47 17.70 -16.44 -8.20
CA ALA A 47 17.61 -17.39 -7.09
C ALA A 47 17.41 -18.80 -7.66
N THR A 48 18.23 -19.75 -7.22
CA THR A 48 18.07 -21.16 -7.59
C THR A 48 16.79 -21.70 -6.95
N LYS A 49 16.18 -22.73 -7.54
CA LYS A 49 14.99 -23.40 -6.95
C LYS A 49 15.25 -23.84 -5.50
N GLU A 50 16.48 -24.24 -5.19
CA GLU A 50 16.92 -24.62 -3.85
C GLU A 50 16.95 -23.42 -2.88
N ASP A 51 17.47 -22.27 -3.32
CA ASP A 51 17.48 -21.04 -2.53
C ASP A 51 16.06 -20.62 -2.15
N LEU A 52 15.12 -20.72 -3.10
CA LEU A 52 13.70 -20.43 -2.86
C LEU A 52 13.08 -21.38 -1.83
N LEU A 53 13.44 -22.67 -1.86
CA LEU A 53 12.97 -23.65 -0.87
C LEU A 53 13.54 -23.36 0.51
N LEU A 54 14.82 -22.96 0.60
CA LEU A 54 15.45 -22.59 1.86
C LEU A 54 14.82 -21.33 2.45
N ILE A 55 14.61 -20.29 1.64
CA ILE A 55 13.93 -19.06 2.05
C ILE A 55 12.51 -19.37 2.54
N LYS A 56 11.75 -20.18 1.81
CA LYS A 56 10.39 -20.60 2.20
C LYS A 56 10.39 -21.35 3.53
N LYS A 57 11.35 -22.24 3.77
CA LYS A 57 11.50 -22.96 5.04
C LYS A 57 11.84 -22.01 6.19
N LYS A 58 12.79 -21.09 5.99
CA LYS A 58 13.18 -20.08 7.00
C LYS A 58 11.99 -19.21 7.43
N ILE A 59 11.27 -18.65 6.45
CA ILE A 59 10.08 -17.82 6.72
C ILE A 59 9.02 -18.59 7.51
N ARG A 60 8.75 -19.85 7.14
CA ARG A 60 7.77 -20.68 7.87
C ARG A 60 8.19 -20.94 9.31
N LEU A 61 9.48 -21.19 9.56
CA LEU A 61 9.98 -21.41 10.92
C LEU A 61 9.92 -20.14 11.77
N GLU A 62 10.30 -19.00 11.21
CA GLU A 62 10.21 -17.71 11.90
C GLU A 62 8.76 -17.35 12.22
N ASN A 63 7.83 -17.54 11.28
CA ASN A 63 6.42 -17.28 11.52
C ASN A 63 5.84 -18.19 12.61
N LYS A 64 6.20 -19.48 12.64
CA LYS A 64 5.79 -20.39 13.72
C LYS A 64 6.30 -19.91 15.09
N ARG A 65 7.57 -19.50 15.16
CA ARG A 65 8.14 -18.97 16.40
C ARG A 65 7.44 -17.69 16.85
N LYS A 66 7.23 -16.74 15.93
CA LYS A 66 6.51 -15.48 16.20
C LYS A 66 5.07 -15.72 16.63
N LEU A 67 4.36 -16.68 16.02
CA LEU A 67 3.00 -17.02 16.42
C LEU A 67 2.94 -17.58 17.84
N LEU A 68 3.89 -18.42 18.23
CA LEU A 68 3.95 -18.96 19.59
C LEU A 68 4.26 -17.86 20.61
N THR A 69 5.28 -17.03 20.36
CA THR A 69 5.64 -15.95 21.28
C THR A 69 4.54 -14.91 21.41
N ASN A 70 3.90 -14.53 20.30
CA ASN A 70 2.83 -13.55 20.30
C ASN A 70 1.54 -14.13 20.91
N GLY A 71 1.24 -15.39 20.64
CA GLY A 71 0.07 -16.09 21.20
C GLY A 71 0.12 -16.18 22.71
N ILE A 72 1.28 -16.50 23.29
CA ILE A 72 1.48 -16.54 24.75
C ILE A 72 1.28 -15.14 25.35
N GLY A 73 1.86 -14.10 24.75
CA GLY A 73 1.71 -12.72 25.22
C GLY A 73 0.24 -12.24 25.21
N ILE A 74 -0.48 -12.49 24.11
CA ILE A 74 -1.89 -12.13 23.98
C ILE A 74 -2.76 -12.90 24.98
N SER A 75 -2.48 -14.18 25.20
CA SER A 75 -3.21 -15.01 26.16
C SER A 75 -3.07 -14.50 27.59
N LEU A 76 -1.85 -14.12 28.01
CA LEU A 76 -1.62 -13.55 29.36
C LEU A 76 -2.35 -12.22 29.56
N ILE A 77 -2.34 -11.35 28.54
CA ILE A 77 -3.06 -10.07 28.59
C ILE A 77 -4.58 -10.31 28.70
N ALA A 78 -5.13 -11.24 27.92
CA ALA A 78 -6.55 -11.59 27.98
C ALA A 78 -6.96 -12.15 29.35
N LEU A 79 -6.12 -13.01 29.96
CA LEU A 79 -6.33 -13.50 31.32
C LEU A 79 -6.26 -12.38 32.37
N GLY A 80 -5.32 -11.44 32.24
CA GLY A 80 -5.23 -10.27 33.12
C GLY A 80 -6.46 -9.38 33.05
N ILE A 81 -6.97 -9.10 31.85
CA ILE A 81 -8.17 -8.29 31.65
C ILE A 81 -9.41 -8.99 32.23
N THR A 82 -9.58 -10.29 31.95
CA THR A 82 -10.72 -11.05 32.49
C THR A 82 -10.70 -11.12 34.01
N TYR A 83 -9.53 -11.34 34.62
CA TYR A 83 -9.36 -11.28 36.08
C TYR A 83 -9.71 -9.89 36.65
N PHE A 84 -9.22 -8.82 36.01
CA PHE A 84 -9.50 -7.46 36.43
C PHE A 84 -11.00 -7.13 36.37
N LEU A 85 -11.69 -7.53 35.30
CA LEU A 85 -13.14 -7.32 35.15
C LEU A 85 -13.96 -8.08 36.20
N ILE A 86 -13.56 -9.31 36.54
CA ILE A 86 -14.21 -10.09 37.60
C ILE A 86 -14.04 -9.39 38.95
N ARG A 87 -12.83 -8.90 39.26
CA ARG A 87 -12.54 -8.17 40.50
C ARG A 87 -13.26 -6.83 40.60
N LEU A 88 -13.53 -6.15 39.48
CA LEU A 88 -14.22 -4.85 39.48
C LEU A 88 -15.74 -4.99 39.61
N LYS A 89 -16.29 -6.16 39.27
CA LYS A 89 -17.72 -6.47 39.35
C LYS A 89 -18.13 -7.01 40.73
N PHE A 90 -17.19 -7.53 41.50
CA PHE A 90 -17.34 -7.94 42.90
C PHE A 90 -16.84 -6.83 43.83
#